data_AF-A0A0G1CXB3-F1
#
_entry.id   AF-A0A0G1CXB3-F1
#
_cell.length_a   1.000
_cell.length_b   1.000
_cell.length_c   1.000
_cell.angle_alpha   90.00
_cell.angle_beta   90.00
_cell.angle_gamma   90.00
#
_symmetry.space_group_name_H-M   'P 1'
#
loop_
_entity.id
_entity.type
_entity.pdbx_description
1 polymer ?
#
loop_
_entity_poly.entity_id
_entity_poly.type
_entity_poly.pdbx_seq_one_letter_code
_entity_poly.pdbx_strand_id
1 'polypeptide(L)'
;MTRKQKGIIALVLVALSWGILPIFPRFLNTSFALYQQLYLRIGAAFFFSILFFHKDIALNKIFHIPFRDTLLLVLRAISYWVLAAGAMTMSLLITKVSNVMFIQALPATAILGTLFFHEKITIRKTMLIIFSFVGVLMVSVNDISGLVHWGKR
;
A
#
# COMPACT_ATOMS: atom_id res chain seq x y z
N MET A 1 -11.75 5.49 -24.78
CA MET A 1 -10.80 4.59 -24.08
C MET A 1 -11.44 3.25 -23.79
N THR A 2 -10.71 2.16 -24.04
CA THR A 2 -11.17 0.81 -23.70
C THR A 2 -11.08 0.55 -22.19
N ARG A 3 -11.88 -0.40 -21.65
CA ARG A 3 -11.84 -0.77 -20.22
C ARG A 3 -10.42 -1.16 -19.76
N LYS A 4 -9.67 -1.84 -20.62
CA LYS A 4 -8.28 -2.24 -20.37
C LYS A 4 -7.36 -1.03 -20.19
N GLN A 5 -7.44 -0.04 -21.08
CA GLN A 5 -6.64 1.18 -20.97
C GLN A 5 -6.93 1.95 -19.68
N LYS A 6 -8.20 2.06 -19.29
CA LYS A 6 -8.57 2.71 -18.01
C LYS A 6 -7.95 2.00 -16.81
N GLY A 7 -7.97 0.66 -16.80
CA GLY A 7 -7.34 -0.14 -15.75
C GLY A 7 -5.83 0.06 -15.66
N ILE A 8 -5.14 0.10 -16.80
CA ILE A 8 -3.68 0.34 -16.84
C ILE A 8 -3.34 1.71 -16.27
N ILE A 9 -4.10 2.76 -16.64
CA ILE A 9 -3.86 4.11 -16.12
C ILE A 9 -4.10 4.17 -14.62
N ALA A 10 -5.16 3.53 -14.12
CA ALA A 10 -5.41 3.45 -12.69
C ALA A 10 -4.24 2.78 -11.95
N LEU A 11 -3.67 1.70 -12.51
CA LEU A 11 -2.50 1.03 -11.92
C LEU A 11 -1.26 1.95 -11.90
N VAL A 12 -1.00 2.69 -12.97
CA VAL A 12 0.11 3.66 -13.03
C VAL A 12 -0.08 4.75 -11.97
N LEU A 13 -1.28 5.31 -11.84
CA LEU A 13 -1.59 6.33 -10.83
C LEU A 13 -1.43 5.79 -9.41
N VAL A 14 -1.84 4.55 -9.15
CA VAL A 14 -1.62 3.88 -7.87
C VAL A 14 -0.13 3.73 -7.60
N ALA A 15 0.67 3.26 -8.55
CA ALA A 15 2.11 3.10 -8.39
C ALA A 15 2.80 4.43 -8.07
N LEU A 16 2.45 5.51 -8.78
CA LEU A 16 2.97 6.85 -8.50
C LEU A 16 2.57 7.33 -7.09
N SER A 17 1.31 7.12 -6.71
CA SER A 17 0.82 7.49 -5.38
C SER A 17 1.59 6.78 -4.27
N TRP A 18 1.83 5.48 -4.42
CA TRP A 18 2.64 4.68 -3.49
C TRP A 18 4.11 5.10 -3.45
N GLY A 19 4.69 5.53 -4.58
CA GLY A 19 6.07 6.02 -4.63
C GLY A 19 6.28 7.35 -3.90
N ILE A 20 5.29 8.24 -3.91
CA ILE A 20 5.36 9.55 -3.24
C ILE A 20 5.00 9.44 -1.75
N LEU A 21 4.17 8.46 -1.37
CA LEU A 21 3.68 8.27 -0.01
C LEU A 21 4.74 8.34 1.11
N PRO A 22 5.96 7.78 0.96
CA PRO A 22 6.98 7.78 2.01
C PRO A 22 7.53 9.17 2.36
N ILE A 23 7.39 10.12 1.44
CA ILE A 23 7.84 11.50 1.59
C ILE A 23 7.01 12.19 2.69
N PHE A 24 5.68 12.04 2.65
CA PHE A 24 4.79 12.75 3.59
C PHE A 24 5.09 12.52 5.07
N PRO A 25 5.22 11.28 5.59
CA PRO A 25 5.52 11.09 7.00
C PRO A 25 6.85 11.68 7.42
N ARG A 26 7.87 11.68 6.54
CA ARG A 26 9.17 12.29 6.84
C ARG A 26 9.08 13.80 7.02
N PHE A 27 8.32 14.47 6.15
CA PHE A 27 8.11 15.92 6.23
C PHE A 27 7.15 16.33 7.36
N LEU A 28 6.12 15.52 7.63
CA LEU A 28 5.12 15.83 8.66
C LEU A 28 5.56 15.48 10.08
N ASN A 29 6.63 14.68 10.25
CA ASN A 29 7.13 14.27 11.57
C ASN A 29 7.65 15.43 12.43
N THR A 30 7.97 16.57 11.82
CA THR A 30 8.43 17.76 12.55
C THR A 30 7.31 18.43 13.34
N SER A 31 6.07 18.32 12.87
CA SER A 31 4.93 19.08 13.40
C SER A 31 3.78 18.20 13.90
N PHE A 32 3.70 16.94 13.47
CA PHE A 32 2.57 16.05 13.76
C PHE A 32 3.00 14.70 14.32
N ALA A 33 2.31 14.28 15.38
CA ALA A 33 2.44 12.93 15.92
C ALA A 33 1.96 11.87 14.90
N LEU A 34 2.43 10.63 15.05
CA LEU A 34 2.15 9.52 14.13
C LEU A 34 0.65 9.40 13.80
N TYR A 35 -0.21 9.32 14.82
CA TYR A 35 -1.64 9.14 14.60
C TYR A 35 -2.31 10.37 13.98
N GLN A 36 -1.82 11.59 14.26
CA GLN A 36 -2.31 12.80 13.60
C GLN A 36 -2.06 12.76 12.09
N GLN A 37 -0.89 12.26 11.67
CA GLN A 37 -0.59 12.08 10.25
C GLN A 37 -1.51 11.04 9.59
N LEU A 38 -1.81 9.93 10.29
CA LEU A 38 -2.75 8.91 9.81
C LEU A 38 -4.16 9.50 9.65
N TYR A 39 -4.67 10.20 10.67
CA TYR A 39 -5.98 10.82 10.63
C TYR A 39 -6.09 11.86 9.51
N LEU A 40 -5.03 12.66 9.29
CA LEU A 40 -5.00 13.63 8.20
C LEU A 40 -5.12 12.96 6.83
N ARG A 41 -4.42 11.83 6.61
CA ARG A 41 -4.51 11.08 5.34
C ARG A 41 -5.89 10.45 5.15
N ILE A 42 -6.47 9.87 6.20
CA ILE A 42 -7.83 9.30 6.15
C ILE A 42 -8.85 10.41 5.87
N GLY A 43 -8.76 11.54 6.57
CA GLY A 43 -9.61 12.70 6.35
C GLY A 43 -9.49 13.26 4.95
N ALA A 44 -8.26 13.46 4.45
CA ALA A 44 -8.03 13.90 3.08
C ALA A 44 -8.62 12.92 2.07
N ALA A 45 -8.40 11.61 2.24
CA ALA A 45 -8.98 10.59 1.37
C ALA A 45 -10.51 10.62 1.39
N PHE A 46 -11.13 10.86 2.55
CA PHE A 46 -12.58 11.02 2.68
C PHE A 46 -13.09 12.24 1.92
N PHE A 47 -12.47 13.41 2.11
CA PHE A 47 -12.84 14.64 1.39
C PHE A 47 -12.64 14.50 -0.12
N PHE A 48 -11.52 13.94 -0.57
CA PHE A 48 -11.28 13.66 -1.98
C PHE A 48 -12.29 12.68 -2.55
N SER A 49 -12.66 11.65 -1.78
CA SER A 49 -13.67 10.68 -2.20
C SER A 49 -15.02 11.36 -2.42
N ILE A 50 -15.45 12.23 -1.50
CA ILE A 50 -16.68 13.00 -1.68
C ILE A 50 -16.56 13.94 -2.87
N LEU A 51 -15.49 14.72 -2.98
CA LEU A 51 -15.34 15.72 -4.04
C LEU A 51 -15.40 15.08 -5.44
N PHE A 52 -14.62 14.01 -5.66
CA PHE A 52 -14.49 13.38 -6.97
C PHE A 52 -15.61 12.37 -7.27
N PHE A 53 -16.15 11.69 -6.26
CA PHE A 53 -17.13 10.61 -6.45
C PHE A 53 -18.52 10.91 -5.85
N HIS A 54 -18.85 12.16 -5.50
CA HIS A 54 -20.15 12.52 -4.94
C HIS A 54 -21.35 11.97 -5.73
N LYS A 55 -21.23 11.86 -7.06
CA LYS A 55 -22.31 11.34 -7.93
C LYS A 55 -22.47 9.82 -7.86
N ASP A 56 -21.40 9.11 -7.52
CA ASP A 56 -21.38 7.64 -7.46
C ASP A 56 -21.61 7.11 -6.03
N ILE A 57 -21.55 7.98 -5.01
CA ILE A 57 -21.78 7.61 -3.61
C ILE A 57 -23.27 7.42 -3.36
N ALA A 58 -23.71 6.17 -3.40
CA ALA A 58 -25.07 5.78 -3.04
C ALA A 58 -25.18 5.54 -1.52
N LEU A 59 -25.42 6.60 -0.75
CA LEU A 59 -25.55 6.53 0.72
C LEU A 59 -26.61 5.51 1.17
N ASN A 60 -27.71 5.40 0.41
CA ASN A 60 -28.77 4.44 0.70
C ASN A 60 -28.25 2.99 0.73
N LYS A 61 -27.25 2.65 -0.08
CA LYS A 61 -26.69 1.29 -0.11
C LYS A 61 -25.86 0.96 1.12
N ILE A 62 -25.26 1.97 1.77
CA ILE A 62 -24.39 1.79 2.94
C ILE A 62 -25.19 1.27 4.13
N PHE A 63 -26.42 1.75 4.32
CA PHE A 63 -27.28 1.33 5.43
C PHE A 63 -27.95 -0.03 5.23
N HIS A 64 -27.92 -0.58 4.02
CA HIS A 64 -28.55 -1.88 3.68
C HIS A 64 -27.52 -3.00 3.48
N ILE A 65 -26.26 -2.78 3.86
CA ILE A 65 -25.22 -3.80 3.76
C ILE A 65 -25.49 -4.88 4.82
N PRO A 66 -25.48 -6.18 4.46
CA PRO A 66 -25.66 -7.25 5.44
C PRO A 66 -24.53 -7.26 6.47
N PHE A 67 -24.83 -7.67 7.70
CA PHE A 67 -23.88 -7.62 8.82
C PHE A 67 -22.53 -8.30 8.51
N ARG A 68 -22.55 -9.42 7.79
CA ARG A 68 -21.33 -10.15 7.37
C ARG A 68 -20.41 -9.27 6.51
N ASP A 69 -20.97 -8.53 5.57
CA ASP A 69 -20.20 -7.67 4.67
C ASP A 69 -19.70 -6.43 5.42
N THR A 70 -20.52 -5.87 6.31
CA THR A 70 -20.10 -4.77 7.20
C THR A 70 -18.94 -5.19 8.10
N LEU A 71 -18.98 -6.39 8.68
CA LEU A 71 -17.88 -6.92 9.50
C LEU A 71 -16.59 -7.06 8.69
N LEU A 72 -16.66 -7.57 7.45
CA LEU A 72 -15.50 -7.66 6.56
C LEU A 72 -14.93 -6.27 6.22
N LEU A 73 -15.80 -5.28 5.97
CA LEU A 73 -15.37 -3.90 5.73
C LEU A 73 -14.66 -3.30 6.95
N VAL A 74 -15.20 -3.51 8.15
CA VAL A 74 -14.59 -3.04 9.40
C VAL A 74 -13.24 -3.72 9.63
N LEU A 75 -13.17 -5.05 9.49
CA LEU A 75 -11.93 -5.80 9.64
C LEU A 75 -10.87 -5.32 8.64
N ARG A 76 -11.27 -5.09 7.39
CA ARG A 76 -10.39 -4.53 6.34
C ARG A 76 -9.90 -3.13 6.71
N ALA A 77 -10.80 -2.25 7.18
CA ALA A 77 -10.45 -0.90 7.56
C ALA A 77 -9.45 -0.87 8.73
N ILE A 78 -9.67 -1.68 9.77
CA ILE A 78 -8.75 -1.81 10.91
C ILE A 78 -7.41 -2.38 10.45
N SER A 79 -7.42 -3.49 9.71
CA SER A 79 -6.20 -4.15 9.24
C SER A 79 -5.35 -3.22 8.37
N TYR A 80 -5.98 -2.45 7.48
CA TYR A 80 -5.27 -1.55 6.59
C TYR A 80 -4.84 -0.26 7.28
N TRP A 81 -5.76 0.47 7.92
CA TRP A 81 -5.46 1.81 8.42
C TRP A 81 -4.83 1.83 9.81
N VAL A 82 -5.23 0.92 10.70
CA VAL A 82 -4.69 0.89 12.06
C VAL A 82 -3.38 0.11 12.09
N LEU A 83 -3.38 -1.10 11.52
CA LEU A 83 -2.20 -1.97 11.57
C LEU A 83 -1.21 -1.63 10.46
N ALA A 84 -1.59 -1.79 9.19
CA ALA A 84 -0.64 -1.67 8.09
C ALA A 84 -0.11 -0.24 7.91
N ALA A 85 -0.98 0.77 7.83
CA ALA A 85 -0.57 2.16 7.64
C ALA A 85 0.14 2.73 8.87
N GLY A 86 -0.24 2.29 10.08
CA GLY A 86 0.44 2.65 11.33
C GLY A 86 1.86 2.09 11.39
N ALA A 87 2.01 0.77 11.19
CA ALA A 87 3.30 0.09 11.18
C ALA A 87 4.21 0.60 10.05
N MET A 88 3.66 0.84 8.87
CA MET A 88 4.40 1.43 7.74
C MET A 88 4.89 2.83 8.09
N THR A 89 4.02 3.69 8.63
CA THR A 89 4.39 5.06 9.01
C THR A 89 5.45 5.04 10.10
N MET A 90 5.31 4.22 11.13
CA MET A 90 6.32 4.04 12.17
C MET A 90 7.67 3.59 11.59
N SER A 91 7.66 2.59 10.70
CA SER A 91 8.87 2.08 10.03
C SER A 91 9.57 3.17 9.23
N LEU A 92 8.80 4.00 8.51
CA LEU A 92 9.32 5.12 7.74
C LEU A 92 9.95 6.20 8.60
N LEU A 93 9.47 6.40 9.83
CA LEU A 93 10.02 7.39 10.76
C LEU A 93 11.34 6.92 11.38
N ILE A 94 11.44 5.65 11.75
CA ILE A 94 12.59 5.11 12.51
C ILE A 94 13.67 4.46 11.64
N THR A 95 13.40 4.13 10.37
CA THR A 95 14.37 3.47 9.46
C THR A 95 14.49 4.16 8.11
N LYS A 96 15.54 3.83 7.34
CA LYS A 96 15.74 4.34 5.98
C LYS A 96 14.56 3.95 5.08
N VAL A 97 14.05 4.91 4.29
CA VAL A 97 12.94 4.70 3.35
C VAL A 97 13.22 3.55 2.39
N SER A 98 14.48 3.42 1.92
CA SER A 98 14.92 2.34 1.05
C SER A 98 14.67 0.94 1.64
N ASN A 99 14.93 0.74 2.93
CA ASN A 99 14.72 -0.54 3.60
C ASN A 99 13.23 -0.88 3.70
N VAL A 100 12.40 0.12 4.00
CA VAL A 100 10.94 -0.04 4.09
C VAL A 100 10.32 -0.35 2.72
N MET A 101 10.81 0.30 1.66
CA MET A 101 10.37 0.01 0.29
C MET A 101 10.84 -1.37 -0.18
N PHE A 102 12.07 -1.76 0.17
CA PHE A 102 12.60 -3.08 -0.15
C PHE A 102 11.74 -4.21 0.44
N ILE A 103 11.42 -4.12 1.74
CA ILE A 103 10.59 -5.13 2.41
C ILE A 103 9.18 -5.19 1.80
N GLN A 104 8.58 -4.04 1.46
CA GLN A 104 7.26 -4.00 0.84
C GLN A 104 7.23 -4.55 -0.59
N ALA A 105 8.37 -4.55 -1.29
CA ALA A 105 8.46 -5.12 -2.62
C ALA A 105 8.53 -6.64 -2.64
N LEU A 106 8.62 -7.30 -1.47
CA LEU A 106 8.43 -8.74 -1.38
C LEU A 106 7.12 -9.10 -2.09
N PRO A 107 7.10 -10.16 -2.92
CA PRO A 107 5.95 -10.53 -3.72
C PRO A 107 4.85 -11.22 -2.88
N ALA A 108 4.60 -10.71 -1.66
CA ALA A 108 3.61 -11.22 -0.73
C ALA A 108 2.21 -11.20 -1.35
N THR A 109 1.86 -10.20 -2.14
CA THR A 109 0.57 -10.16 -2.85
C THR A 109 0.43 -11.28 -3.87
N ALA A 110 1.49 -11.64 -4.59
CA ALA A 110 1.46 -12.77 -5.52
C ALA A 110 1.37 -14.12 -4.78
N ILE A 111 2.11 -14.27 -3.67
CA ILE A 111 2.09 -15.49 -2.83
C ILE A 111 0.73 -15.67 -2.16
N LEU A 112 0.16 -14.62 -1.57
CA LEU A 112 -1.15 -14.67 -0.95
C LEU A 112 -2.26 -14.78 -2.01
N GLY A 113 -2.06 -14.17 -3.19
CA GLY A 113 -2.95 -14.29 -4.34
C GLY A 113 -3.11 -15.74 -4.79
N THR A 114 -2.00 -16.46 -4.94
CA THR A 114 -2.06 -17.89 -5.26
C THR A 114 -2.65 -18.72 -4.14
N LEU A 115 -2.27 -18.44 -2.89
CA LEU A 115 -2.71 -19.22 -1.74
C LEU A 115 -4.22 -19.10 -1.49
N PHE A 116 -4.76 -17.88 -1.52
CA PHE A 116 -6.16 -17.64 -1.18
C PHE A 116 -7.09 -17.74 -2.40
N PHE A 117 -6.68 -17.24 -3.57
CA PHE A 117 -7.53 -17.20 -4.76
C PHE A 117 -7.25 -18.32 -5.76
N HIS A 118 -6.34 -19.25 -5.43
CA HIS A 118 -5.97 -20.39 -6.28
C HIS A 118 -5.56 -19.96 -7.70
N GLU A 119 -4.93 -18.78 -7.81
CA GLU A 119 -4.50 -18.26 -9.11
C GLU A 119 -3.44 -19.16 -9.76
N LYS A 120 -3.63 -19.48 -11.04
CA LYS A 120 -2.63 -20.21 -11.82
C LYS A 120 -1.46 -19.28 -12.16
N ILE A 121 -0.37 -19.43 -11.40
CA ILE A 121 0.92 -18.84 -11.76
C ILE A 121 1.60 -19.73 -12.79
N THR A 122 1.80 -19.18 -13.99
CA THR A 122 2.62 -19.81 -15.03
C THR A 122 4.08 -19.42 -14.84
N ILE A 123 5.01 -20.19 -15.41
CA ILE A 123 6.45 -19.91 -15.34
C ILE A 123 6.79 -18.48 -15.79
N ARG A 124 6.10 -17.97 -16.81
CA ARG A 124 6.25 -16.58 -17.29
C ARG A 124 5.87 -15.55 -16.22
N LYS A 125 4.76 -15.77 -15.50
CA LYS A 125 4.34 -14.88 -14.41
C LYS A 125 5.33 -14.93 -13.25
N THR A 126 5.84 -16.12 -12.90
CA THR A 126 6.88 -16.27 -11.87
C THR A 126 8.13 -15.49 -12.23
N MET A 127 8.61 -15.60 -13.48
CA MET A 127 9.78 -14.86 -13.95
C MET A 127 9.55 -13.35 -13.86
N LEU A 128 8.37 -12.85 -14.24
CA LEU A 128 8.04 -11.43 -14.11
C LEU A 128 8.04 -10.96 -12.65
N ILE A 129 7.50 -11.77 -11.74
CA ILE A 129 7.53 -11.49 -10.29
C ILE A 129 8.98 -11.40 -9.79
N ILE A 130 9.81 -12.38 -10.14
CA ILE A 130 11.23 -12.40 -9.77
C ILE A 130 11.96 -11.17 -10.35
N PHE A 131 11.77 -10.86 -11.63
CA PHE A 131 12.41 -9.69 -12.24
C PHE A 131 11.96 -8.38 -11.61
N SER A 132 10.67 -8.25 -11.26
CA SER A 132 10.17 -7.06 -10.56
C SER A 132 10.84 -6.89 -9.19
N PHE A 133 11.02 -8.01 -8.46
CA PHE A 133 11.70 -8.01 -7.17
C PHE A 133 13.19 -7.66 -7.29
N VAL A 134 13.88 -8.21 -8.28
CA VAL A 134 15.28 -7.88 -8.59
C VAL A 134 15.43 -6.40 -8.96
N GLY A 135 14.50 -5.85 -9.75
CA GLY A 135 14.51 -4.42 -10.06
C GLY A 135 14.42 -3.54 -8.82
N VAL A 136 13.56 -3.88 -7.86
CA VAL A 136 13.48 -3.12 -6.60
C VAL A 136 14.72 -3.30 -5.73
N LEU A 137 15.31 -4.50 -5.69
CA LEU A 137 16.59 -4.76 -5.03
C LEU A 137 17.69 -3.82 -5.54
N MET A 138 17.83 -3.69 -6.85
CA MET A 138 18.85 -2.83 -7.47
C MET A 138 18.65 -1.35 -7.12
N VAL A 139 17.40 -0.88 -7.01
CA VAL A 139 17.09 0.53 -6.68
C VAL A 139 17.21 0.81 -5.19
N SER A 140 16.88 -0.17 -4.34
CA SER A 140 16.77 0.06 -2.89
C SER A 140 18.05 -0.25 -2.13
N VAL A 141 18.92 -1.11 -2.67
CA VAL A 141 20.14 -1.58 -2.02
C VAL A 141 21.35 -0.87 -2.63
N ASN A 142 21.72 0.27 -2.04
CA ASN A 142 22.99 0.94 -2.39
C ASN A 142 24.21 0.25 -1.74
N ASP A 143 23.99 -0.60 -0.74
CA ASP A 143 25.04 -1.33 -0.05
C ASP A 143 24.55 -2.72 0.39
N ILE A 144 24.98 -3.77 -0.34
CA ILE A 144 24.60 -5.16 -0.09
C ILE A 144 25.20 -5.66 1.24
N SER A 145 26.29 -5.04 1.71
CA SER A 145 26.98 -5.43 2.94
C SER A 145 26.16 -5.17 4.22
N GLY A 146 25.23 -4.21 4.19
CA GLY A 146 24.34 -3.89 5.30
C GLY A 146 23.11 -4.81 5.45
N LEU A 147 22.78 -5.62 4.42
CA LEU A 147 21.65 -6.57 4.48
C LEU A 147 21.94 -7.79 5.36
N VAL A 148 23.21 -8.17 5.49
CA VAL A 148 23.66 -9.31 6.31
C VAL A 148 23.85 -8.90 7.78
N HIS A 149 24.05 -7.60 8.05
CA HIS A 149 24.16 -7.04 9.40
C HIS A 149 22.79 -6.53 9.90
N TRP A 150 21.82 -7.44 10.05
CA TRP A 150 20.65 -7.17 10.88
C TRP A 150 21.09 -6.96 12.34
N GLY A 151 21.19 -5.70 12.78
CA GLY A 151 21.25 -5.36 14.20
C GLY A 151 22.53 -4.72 14.76
N LYS A 152 23.51 -4.32 13.95
CA LYS A 152 24.59 -3.45 14.46
C LYS A 152 24.31 -1.99 14.10
N ARG A 153 24.01 -1.21 15.13
CA ARG A 153 23.93 0.25 15.12
C ARG A 153 25.23 0.86 14.63
#